data_AF-A0A3B1DC77-F1
#
_entry.id   AF-A0A3B1DC77-F1
#
_cell.length_a   1.000
_cell.length_b   1.000
_cell.length_c   1.000
_cell.angle_alpha   90.00
_cell.angle_beta   90.00
_cell.angle_gamma   90.00
#
_symmetry.space_group_name_H-M   'P 1'
#
loop_
_entity.id
_entity.type
_entity.pdbx_description
1 polymer ?
#
loop_
_entity_poly.entity_id
_entity_poly.type
_entity_poly.pdbx_seq_one_letter_code
_entity_poly.pdbx_strand_id
1 'polypeptide(L)'
;MKRRDAWIRFAIVQVVFIAALGVAFARLSSTESKIFNSQFVRTSYLPTVNITRKTPLVIEPFYNDPQVVTDEELAQVLMKIRPKFAARHLKPNYVEHALRAWSVHAEFQDPEIMSGAAMLDFLTDHGKYIASWGNETKPLLQEKEKGVAIRWESKIDASVHHDHWLACLTEAGVSLDQPVFTPTRRDMTINDVLQQALRDFRPDEREVEWSAMAFGLWLAPDNHWKTTNHRQLNFDLLAKRLMRGDQKFGVCSGTHRVYSLMLLWRLNDENSDSNHPPMLSPAMQDAVYAHLESIRDKIKVSQFADGHWSSDWSRGADAVKTPIEDDEYKQVIATGHHLEWLAIAPKELHPPHHQIIKAAKWIIKNTTESSDEKILKSYTFYSHVGNALALWRNTHPSKFWKSWQQQHPFQKAVSKPQTIVPPAP
;
A
#
# COMPACT_ATOMS: atom_id res chain seq x y z
N MET A 1 6.56 42.73 -62.24
CA MET A 1 6.85 41.30 -62.53
C MET A 1 7.55 40.57 -61.38
N LYS A 2 8.76 40.96 -60.94
CA LYS A 2 9.55 40.22 -59.92
C LYS A 2 8.82 39.87 -58.61
N ARG A 3 7.93 40.74 -58.12
CA ARG A 3 7.16 40.52 -56.86
C ARG A 3 6.03 39.49 -57.01
N ARG A 4 5.47 39.35 -58.22
CA ARG A 4 4.41 38.37 -58.53
C ARG A 4 4.99 36.96 -58.63
N ASP A 5 6.16 36.84 -59.25
CA ASP A 5 6.86 35.55 -59.38
C ASP A 5 7.36 35.03 -58.02
N ALA A 6 7.81 35.91 -57.13
CA ALA A 6 8.17 35.54 -55.76
C ALA A 6 6.97 35.02 -54.96
N TRP A 7 5.81 35.67 -55.09
CA TRP A 7 4.57 35.23 -54.44
C TRP A 7 4.07 33.88 -54.97
N ILE A 8 4.14 33.67 -56.29
CA ILE A 8 3.75 32.40 -56.90
C ILE A 8 4.68 31.27 -56.41
N ARG A 9 5.99 31.49 -56.37
CA ARG A 9 6.95 30.50 -55.84
C ARG A 9 6.71 30.20 -54.37
N PHE A 10 6.46 31.23 -53.56
CA PHE A 10 6.12 31.05 -52.15
C PHE A 10 4.84 30.21 -52.00
N ALA A 11 3.77 30.54 -52.73
CA ALA A 11 2.51 29.80 -52.69
C ALA A 11 2.70 28.33 -53.12
N ILE A 12 3.47 28.07 -54.18
CA ILE A 12 3.78 26.71 -54.62
C ILE A 12 4.51 25.92 -53.52
N VAL A 13 5.51 26.52 -52.87
CA VAL A 13 6.24 25.86 -51.77
C VAL A 13 5.29 25.56 -50.60
N GLN A 14 4.40 26.48 -50.24
CA GLN A 14 3.41 26.23 -49.18
C GLN A 14 2.43 25.12 -49.55
N VAL A 15 1.93 25.09 -50.79
CA VAL A 15 1.02 24.03 -51.26
C VAL A 15 1.72 22.67 -51.24
N VAL A 16 2.97 22.59 -51.70
CA VAL A 16 3.77 21.35 -51.66
C VAL A 16 4.00 20.91 -50.22
N PHE A 17 4.33 21.83 -49.31
CA PHE A 17 4.54 21.53 -47.90
C PHE A 17 3.25 21.01 -47.23
N ILE A 18 2.11 21.67 -47.46
CA ILE A 18 0.80 21.25 -46.93
C ILE A 18 0.38 19.90 -47.52
N ALA A 19 0.59 19.68 -48.83
CA ALA A 19 0.30 18.40 -49.47
C ALA A 19 1.18 17.27 -48.92
N ALA A 20 2.47 17.52 -48.70
CA ALA A 20 3.39 16.56 -48.09
C ALA A 20 2.99 16.23 -46.65
N LEU A 21 2.59 17.23 -45.84
CA LEU A 21 2.03 17.01 -44.50
C LEU A 21 0.74 16.20 -44.55
N GLY A 22 -0.16 16.49 -45.49
CA GLY A 22 -1.42 15.75 -45.67
C GLY A 22 -1.18 14.28 -46.03
N VAL A 23 -0.25 14.01 -46.94
CA VAL A 23 0.14 12.62 -47.31
C VAL A 23 0.83 11.90 -46.15
N ALA A 24 1.71 12.58 -45.41
CA ALA A 24 2.35 12.01 -44.24
C ALA A 24 1.32 11.67 -43.15
N PHE A 25 0.37 12.57 -42.89
CA PHE A 25 -0.71 12.36 -41.93
C PHE A 25 -1.64 11.21 -42.34
N ALA A 26 -2.02 11.13 -43.63
CA ALA A 26 -2.86 10.05 -44.16
C ALA A 26 -2.19 8.67 -44.14
N ARG A 27 -0.85 8.63 -43.98
CA ARG A 27 -0.06 7.40 -43.86
C ARG A 27 0.26 7.01 -42.42
N LEU A 28 -0.12 7.82 -41.43
CA LEU A 28 0.06 7.46 -40.02
C LEU A 28 -0.78 6.22 -39.69
N SER A 29 -0.18 5.26 -39.00
CA SER A 29 -0.93 4.17 -38.38
C SER A 29 -1.94 4.72 -37.36
N SER A 30 -2.93 3.91 -36.98
CA SER A 30 -3.90 4.30 -35.95
C SER A 30 -3.26 4.69 -34.61
N THR A 31 -2.09 4.13 -34.30
CA THR A 31 -1.29 4.48 -33.11
C THR A 31 -0.60 5.84 -33.28
N GLU A 32 0.05 6.08 -34.42
CA GLU A 32 0.76 7.34 -34.69
C GLU A 32 -0.20 8.52 -34.87
N SER A 33 -1.37 8.29 -35.47
CA SER A 33 -2.43 9.30 -35.59
C SER A 33 -2.96 9.71 -34.21
N LYS A 34 -3.08 8.77 -33.26
CA LYS A 34 -3.46 9.08 -31.86
C LYS A 34 -2.38 9.87 -31.13
N ILE A 35 -1.10 9.58 -31.35
CA ILE A 35 0.03 10.33 -30.78
C ILE A 35 0.11 11.75 -31.38
N PHE A 36 -0.02 11.87 -32.70
CA PHE A 36 -0.06 13.17 -33.37
C PHE A 36 -1.25 13.99 -32.86
N ASN A 37 -2.43 13.38 -32.78
CA ASN A 37 -3.59 14.06 -32.23
C ASN A 37 -3.35 14.43 -30.78
N SER A 38 -2.83 13.58 -29.88
CA SER A 38 -2.59 13.98 -28.48
C SER A 38 -1.56 15.09 -28.30
N GLN A 39 -0.60 15.23 -29.22
CA GLN A 39 0.42 16.29 -29.18
C GLN A 39 -0.02 17.62 -29.82
N PHE A 40 -0.84 17.58 -30.88
CA PHE A 40 -1.19 18.76 -31.68
C PHE A 40 -2.66 19.18 -31.59
N VAL A 41 -3.56 18.25 -31.28
CA VAL A 41 -4.97 18.48 -31.00
C VAL A 41 -5.13 18.26 -29.49
N ARG A 42 -5.61 19.22 -28.71
CA ARG A 42 -5.67 19.12 -27.23
C ARG A 42 -6.61 18.04 -26.66
N THR A 43 -6.81 16.93 -27.35
CA THR A 43 -7.39 15.69 -26.83
C THR A 43 -6.34 14.95 -26.00
N SER A 44 -6.40 15.08 -24.67
CA SER A 44 -5.61 14.31 -23.72
C SER A 44 -5.77 12.80 -23.98
N TYR A 45 -4.67 12.08 -24.26
CA TYR A 45 -4.71 10.61 -24.31
C TYR A 45 -4.84 10.07 -22.87
N LEU A 46 -6.01 9.53 -22.56
CA LEU A 46 -6.32 8.98 -21.24
C LEU A 46 -6.61 7.49 -21.41
N PRO A 47 -5.58 6.62 -21.31
CA PRO A 47 -5.82 5.18 -21.36
C PRO A 47 -6.65 4.76 -20.15
N THR A 48 -7.55 3.82 -20.40
CA THR A 48 -8.33 3.14 -19.36
C THR A 48 -7.95 1.67 -19.39
N VAL A 49 -7.67 1.11 -18.21
CA VAL A 49 -7.46 -0.33 -18.04
C VAL A 49 -8.80 -0.95 -17.70
N ASN A 50 -9.21 -1.98 -18.44
CA ASN A 50 -10.47 -2.66 -18.18
C ASN A 50 -10.29 -3.61 -16.99
N ILE A 51 -10.90 -3.28 -15.84
CA ILE A 51 -10.83 -4.10 -14.63
C ILE A 51 -12.23 -4.67 -14.39
N THR A 52 -12.36 -5.99 -14.49
CA THR A 52 -13.66 -6.68 -14.43
C THR A 52 -14.09 -7.02 -13.00
N ARG A 53 -13.14 -7.15 -12.08
CA ARG A 53 -13.39 -7.45 -10.66
C ARG A 53 -13.85 -6.21 -9.91
N LYS A 54 -14.73 -6.39 -8.93
CA LYS A 54 -15.23 -5.32 -8.06
C LYS A 54 -14.40 -5.13 -6.80
N THR A 55 -13.86 -6.21 -6.26
CA THR A 55 -13.00 -6.22 -5.08
C THR A 55 -11.60 -6.64 -5.48
N PRO A 56 -10.56 -6.18 -4.75
CA PRO A 56 -9.20 -6.56 -5.05
C PRO A 56 -8.99 -8.04 -4.73
N LEU A 57 -7.98 -8.64 -5.36
CA LEU A 57 -7.52 -9.96 -4.97
C LEU A 57 -6.98 -9.92 -3.53
N VAL A 58 -7.03 -11.06 -2.85
CA VAL A 58 -6.51 -11.25 -1.50
C VAL A 58 -5.52 -12.40 -1.54
N ILE A 59 -4.35 -12.22 -0.95
CA ILE A 59 -3.39 -13.31 -0.74
C ILE A 59 -3.58 -13.87 0.66
N GLU A 60 -4.08 -15.10 0.72
CA GLU A 60 -4.31 -15.81 1.98
C GLU A 60 -2.96 -16.31 2.56
N PRO A 61 -2.77 -16.22 3.88
CA PRO A 61 -1.59 -16.80 4.53
C PRO A 61 -1.57 -18.33 4.44
N PHE A 62 -0.38 -18.93 4.51
CA PHE A 62 -0.23 -20.39 4.44
C PHE A 62 -0.37 -21.11 5.78
N TYR A 63 -0.24 -20.39 6.90
CA TYR A 63 0.09 -21.01 8.19
C TYR A 63 -0.92 -20.70 9.28
N ASN A 64 -1.19 -21.70 10.12
CA ASN A 64 -1.93 -21.58 11.36
C ASN A 64 -1.08 -22.17 12.51
N ASP A 65 -0.07 -21.44 12.97
CA ASP A 65 0.96 -21.97 13.88
C ASP A 65 0.89 -21.36 15.29
N PRO A 66 0.35 -22.10 16.28
CA PRO A 66 0.22 -21.61 17.65
C PRO A 66 1.57 -21.49 18.39
N GLN A 67 2.66 -22.04 17.83
CA GLN A 67 4.00 -21.87 18.42
C GLN A 67 4.60 -20.50 18.08
N VAL A 68 4.14 -19.86 17.00
CA VAL A 68 4.55 -18.51 16.62
C VAL A 68 3.77 -17.49 17.46
N VAL A 69 2.46 -17.68 17.59
CA VAL A 69 1.58 -16.85 18.40
C VAL A 69 0.35 -17.65 18.80
N THR A 70 -0.05 -17.58 20.06
CA THR A 70 -1.32 -18.17 20.55
C THR A 70 -2.50 -17.23 20.29
N ASP A 71 -3.73 -17.71 20.40
CA ASP A 71 -4.91 -16.86 20.22
C ASP A 71 -4.97 -15.79 21.33
N GLU A 72 -4.59 -16.12 22.57
CA GLU A 72 -4.50 -15.18 23.69
C GLU A 72 -3.44 -14.09 23.45
N GLU A 73 -2.24 -14.46 22.99
CA GLU A 73 -1.19 -13.50 22.67
C GLU A 73 -1.60 -12.59 21.51
N LEU A 74 -2.21 -13.15 20.46
CA LEU A 74 -2.75 -12.37 19.35
C LEU A 74 -3.80 -11.38 19.85
N ALA A 75 -4.74 -11.81 20.69
CA ALA A 75 -5.73 -10.93 21.28
C ALA A 75 -5.10 -9.80 22.10
N GLN A 76 -4.07 -10.08 22.90
CA GLN A 76 -3.37 -9.05 23.68
C GLN A 76 -2.68 -8.02 22.78
N VAL A 77 -2.02 -8.46 21.71
CA VAL A 77 -1.41 -7.56 20.72
C VAL A 77 -2.47 -6.72 19.99
N LEU A 78 -3.52 -7.37 19.49
CA LEU A 78 -4.59 -6.68 18.77
C LEU A 78 -5.29 -5.65 19.66
N MET A 79 -5.45 -5.93 20.96
CA MET A 79 -6.03 -5.01 21.92
C MET A 79 -5.26 -3.69 22.02
N LYS A 80 -3.93 -3.74 21.91
CA LYS A 80 -3.03 -2.57 21.93
C LYS A 80 -3.16 -1.71 20.68
N ILE A 81 -3.38 -2.33 19.51
CA ILE A 81 -3.37 -1.66 18.21
C ILE A 81 -4.76 -1.33 17.67
N ARG A 82 -5.80 -1.36 18.50
CA ARG A 82 -7.14 -0.92 18.09
C ARG A 82 -7.12 0.57 17.73
N PRO A 83 -7.83 1.01 16.69
CA PRO A 83 -7.80 2.40 16.21
C PRO A 83 -8.57 3.36 17.13
N LYS A 84 -8.07 3.56 18.34
CA LYS A 84 -8.61 4.51 19.33
C LYS A 84 -7.96 5.87 19.13
N PHE A 85 -8.41 6.60 18.11
CA PHE A 85 -7.85 7.88 17.73
C PHE A 85 -8.68 9.07 18.25
N ALA A 86 -8.02 10.20 18.49
CA ALA A 86 -8.73 11.44 18.75
C ALA A 86 -9.49 11.88 17.48
N ALA A 87 -10.75 12.30 17.65
CA ALA A 87 -11.59 12.74 16.52
C ALA A 87 -11.06 14.01 15.83
N ARG A 88 -10.31 14.85 16.54
CA ARG A 88 -9.66 16.06 16.00
C ARG A 88 -8.23 15.75 15.58
N HIS A 89 -7.81 16.35 14.46
CA HIS A 89 -6.48 16.19 13.88
C HIS A 89 -6.10 14.71 13.64
N LEU A 90 -7.07 13.94 13.16
CA LEU A 90 -6.89 12.53 12.84
C LEU A 90 -5.89 12.41 11.69
N LYS A 91 -4.73 11.79 11.95
CA LYS A 91 -3.64 11.70 10.97
C LYS A 91 -4.01 10.71 9.86
N PRO A 92 -4.03 11.10 8.57
CA PRO A 92 -4.32 10.18 7.47
C PRO A 92 -3.44 8.93 7.50
N ASN A 93 -2.14 9.09 7.75
CA ASN A 93 -1.22 7.96 7.85
C ASN A 93 -1.60 6.92 8.92
N TYR A 94 -2.19 7.34 10.06
CA TYR A 94 -2.63 6.40 11.09
C TYR A 94 -3.89 5.65 10.65
N VAL A 95 -4.82 6.35 10.00
CA VAL A 95 -6.06 5.74 9.50
C VAL A 95 -5.79 4.81 8.33
N GLU A 96 -4.88 5.17 7.42
CA GLU A 96 -4.39 4.33 6.32
C GLU A 96 -3.85 3.00 6.85
N HIS A 97 -2.95 3.05 7.84
CA HIS A 97 -2.35 1.86 8.45
C HIS A 97 -3.35 1.04 9.28
N ALA A 98 -4.24 1.71 10.01
CA ALA A 98 -5.30 1.04 10.76
C ALA A 98 -6.24 0.30 9.82
N LEU A 99 -6.69 0.95 8.74
CA LEU A 99 -7.59 0.36 7.76
C LEU A 99 -6.92 -0.79 7.02
N ARG A 100 -5.64 -0.68 6.66
CA ARG A 100 -4.86 -1.78 6.08
C ARG A 100 -4.82 -3.00 7.02
N ALA A 101 -4.55 -2.80 8.30
CA ALA A 101 -4.45 -3.90 9.26
C ALA A 101 -5.83 -4.50 9.60
N TRP A 102 -6.84 -3.66 9.79
CA TRP A 102 -8.15 -4.08 10.30
C TRP A 102 -9.18 -4.37 9.21
N SER A 103 -8.97 -3.91 7.98
CA SER A 103 -9.93 -3.95 6.86
C SER A 103 -11.18 -3.07 7.03
N VAL A 104 -11.91 -2.89 5.92
CA VAL A 104 -13.19 -2.14 5.90
C VAL A 104 -14.29 -2.79 6.73
N HIS A 105 -14.14 -4.08 7.06
CA HIS A 105 -15.12 -4.88 7.78
C HIS A 105 -14.89 -4.89 9.31
N ALA A 106 -13.93 -4.11 9.80
CA ALA A 106 -13.64 -4.04 11.23
C ALA A 106 -14.81 -3.46 12.02
N GLU A 107 -15.31 -4.24 12.97
CA GLU A 107 -16.35 -3.87 13.93
C GLU A 107 -15.79 -4.03 15.34
N PHE A 108 -16.11 -3.09 16.23
CA PHE A 108 -15.69 -3.11 17.62
C PHE A 108 -16.91 -2.85 18.52
N GLN A 109 -17.07 -3.66 19.56
CA GLN A 109 -18.10 -3.43 20.58
C GLN A 109 -17.84 -2.17 21.44
N ASP A 110 -16.59 -1.71 21.54
CA ASP A 110 -16.24 -0.47 22.24
C ASP A 110 -16.47 0.72 21.29
N PRO A 111 -17.41 1.65 21.61
CA PRO A 111 -17.76 2.76 20.74
C PRO A 111 -16.66 3.83 20.62
N GLU A 112 -15.62 3.80 21.47
CA GLU A 112 -14.48 4.71 21.35
C GLU A 112 -13.48 4.28 20.27
N ILE A 113 -13.69 3.10 19.68
CA ILE A 113 -12.79 2.52 18.67
C ILE A 113 -13.39 2.74 17.29
N MET A 114 -12.59 3.31 16.39
CA MET A 114 -13.02 3.61 15.04
C MET A 114 -13.30 2.32 14.24
N SER A 115 -14.47 2.20 13.63
CA SER A 115 -14.80 1.07 12.76
C SER A 115 -14.12 1.17 11.40
N GLY A 116 -14.06 0.05 10.67
CA GLY A 116 -13.55 0.00 9.29
C GLY A 116 -14.28 0.98 8.37
N ALA A 117 -15.61 1.04 8.48
CA ALA A 117 -16.43 1.99 7.73
C ALA A 117 -16.09 3.45 8.07
N ALA A 118 -15.90 3.79 9.36
CA ALA A 118 -15.55 5.14 9.76
C ALA A 118 -14.13 5.54 9.28
N MET A 119 -13.18 4.60 9.31
CA MET A 119 -11.84 4.79 8.76
C MET A 119 -11.89 5.03 7.25
N LEU A 120 -12.68 4.24 6.52
CA LEU A 120 -12.89 4.40 5.07
C LEU A 120 -13.51 5.77 4.75
N ASP A 121 -14.60 6.14 5.44
CA ASP A 121 -15.28 7.43 5.29
C ASP A 121 -14.31 8.61 5.48
N PHE A 122 -13.46 8.56 6.51
CA PHE A 122 -12.47 9.62 6.74
C PHE A 122 -11.49 9.78 5.57
N LEU A 123 -11.13 8.67 4.92
CA LEU A 123 -10.15 8.62 3.84
C LEU A 123 -10.74 8.92 2.46
N THR A 124 -12.05 8.72 2.26
CA THR A 124 -12.71 8.86 0.95
C THR A 124 -13.70 10.02 0.89
N ASP A 125 -14.08 10.62 2.02
CA ASP A 125 -14.99 11.77 2.08
C ASP A 125 -14.31 13.03 2.64
N HIS A 126 -14.14 14.03 1.77
CA HIS A 126 -13.58 15.33 2.12
C HIS A 126 -14.32 16.00 3.29
N GLY A 127 -15.64 15.85 3.38
CA GLY A 127 -16.46 16.40 4.47
C GLY A 127 -16.09 15.77 5.82
N LYS A 128 -15.80 14.47 5.84
CA LYS A 128 -15.36 13.76 7.05
C LYS A 128 -13.94 14.15 7.44
N TYR A 129 -13.07 14.33 6.47
CA TYR A 129 -11.70 14.82 6.70
C TYR A 129 -11.69 16.24 7.32
N ILE A 130 -12.42 17.20 6.75
CA ILE A 130 -12.48 18.58 7.28
C ILE A 130 -13.19 18.67 8.63
N ALA A 131 -14.11 17.74 8.95
CA ALA A 131 -14.68 17.67 10.30
C ALA A 131 -13.61 17.38 11.36
N SER A 132 -12.51 16.72 11.00
CA SER A 132 -11.37 16.46 11.89
C SER A 132 -10.35 17.60 11.91
N TRP A 133 -10.10 18.24 10.75
CA TRP A 133 -9.00 19.20 10.55
C TRP A 133 -9.40 20.67 10.43
N GLY A 134 -10.69 20.97 10.32
CA GLY A 134 -11.20 22.31 10.05
C GLY A 134 -11.13 22.73 8.58
N ASN A 135 -11.91 23.76 8.24
CA ASN A 135 -12.12 24.22 6.86
C ASN A 135 -10.91 24.93 6.22
N GLU A 136 -9.94 25.35 7.03
CA GLU A 136 -8.72 26.00 6.53
C GLU A 136 -7.67 24.99 6.04
N THR A 137 -7.86 23.71 6.37
CA THR A 137 -6.95 22.64 5.97
C THR A 137 -7.11 22.30 4.51
N LYS A 138 -5.98 22.14 3.80
CA LYS A 138 -6.00 21.76 2.39
C LYS A 138 -6.67 20.38 2.21
N PRO A 139 -7.47 20.17 1.16
CA PRO A 139 -8.09 18.88 0.89
C PRO A 139 -7.08 17.73 0.86
N LEU A 140 -7.45 16.61 1.49
CA LEU A 140 -6.71 15.36 1.39
C LEU A 140 -6.81 14.79 -0.03
N LEU A 141 -8.00 14.88 -0.66
CA LEU A 141 -8.26 14.38 -2.01
C LEU A 141 -8.12 15.51 -3.04
N GLN A 142 -7.29 15.27 -4.06
CA GLN A 142 -7.02 16.20 -5.15
C GLN A 142 -7.76 15.78 -6.42
N GLU A 143 -8.56 16.68 -6.96
CA GLU A 143 -9.23 16.46 -8.23
C GLU A 143 -8.25 16.57 -9.39
N LYS A 144 -8.27 15.57 -10.28
CA LYS A 144 -7.56 15.54 -11.57
C LYS A 144 -8.59 15.53 -12.70
N GLU A 145 -8.14 15.77 -13.94
CA GLU A 145 -9.00 15.91 -15.12
C GLU A 145 -10.07 14.79 -15.24
N LYS A 146 -9.67 13.54 -15.02
CA LYS A 146 -10.55 12.34 -15.08
C LYS A 146 -10.34 11.38 -13.93
N GLY A 147 -9.93 11.87 -12.77
CA GLY A 147 -9.72 11.00 -11.62
C GLY A 147 -9.39 11.77 -10.35
N VAL A 148 -8.98 11.04 -9.31
CA VAL A 148 -8.66 11.59 -8.00
C VAL A 148 -7.26 11.10 -7.62
N ALA A 149 -6.46 11.99 -7.03
CA ALA A 149 -5.18 11.63 -6.42
C ALA A 149 -5.20 12.01 -4.93
N ILE A 150 -4.35 11.38 -4.14
CA ILE A 150 -4.14 11.78 -2.75
C ILE A 150 -3.15 12.95 -2.69
N ARG A 151 -3.40 13.91 -1.80
CA ARG A 151 -2.41 14.90 -1.39
C ARG A 151 -1.41 14.21 -0.46
N TRP A 152 -0.14 14.26 -0.84
CA TRP A 152 0.95 13.70 -0.06
C TRP A 152 2.03 14.76 0.18
N GLU A 153 2.45 14.92 1.43
CA GLU A 153 3.44 15.91 1.91
C GLU A 153 4.04 15.38 3.23
N SER A 154 5.16 15.92 3.70
CA SER A 154 5.71 15.59 5.04
C SER A 154 4.90 16.17 6.21
N LYS A 155 3.63 16.54 5.99
CA LYS A 155 2.75 17.15 6.99
C LYS A 155 1.81 16.11 7.59
N ILE A 156 1.44 16.32 8.85
CA ILE A 156 0.60 15.41 9.63
C ILE A 156 -0.84 15.26 9.11
N ASP A 157 -1.29 16.21 8.29
CA ASP A 157 -2.63 16.29 7.71
C ASP A 157 -2.70 15.70 6.29
N ALA A 158 -1.59 15.17 5.76
CA ALA A 158 -1.50 14.60 4.42
C ALA A 158 -1.15 13.10 4.48
N SER A 159 -1.27 12.42 3.33
CA SER A 159 -0.69 11.09 3.16
C SER A 159 0.83 11.18 3.04
N VAL A 160 1.54 10.08 3.28
CA VAL A 160 3.01 10.04 3.24
C VAL A 160 3.58 9.83 1.83
N HIS A 161 2.79 9.25 0.92
CA HIS A 161 3.17 9.00 -0.47
C HIS A 161 1.94 8.95 -1.38
N HIS A 162 2.13 9.18 -2.67
CA HIS A 162 1.03 9.34 -3.63
C HIS A 162 0.21 8.06 -3.87
N ASP A 163 0.82 6.88 -3.74
CA ASP A 163 0.12 5.59 -3.90
C ASP A 163 -0.08 4.84 -2.58
N HIS A 164 0.41 5.38 -1.45
CA HIS A 164 0.26 4.73 -0.14
C HIS A 164 -1.20 4.57 0.25
N TRP A 165 -1.97 5.65 0.14
CA TRP A 165 -3.42 5.64 0.39
C TRP A 165 -4.15 4.58 -0.44
N LEU A 166 -3.88 4.53 -1.76
CA LEU A 166 -4.52 3.56 -2.66
C LEU A 166 -4.12 2.12 -2.30
N ALA A 167 -2.86 1.88 -1.95
CA ALA A 167 -2.38 0.56 -1.52
C ALA A 167 -3.08 0.11 -0.24
N CYS A 168 -3.20 0.97 0.78
CA CYS A 168 -3.91 0.65 2.02
C CYS A 168 -5.40 0.35 1.79
N LEU A 169 -6.09 1.15 0.96
CA LEU A 169 -7.49 0.88 0.61
C LEU A 169 -7.65 -0.44 -0.16
N THR A 170 -6.70 -0.73 -1.05
CA THR A 170 -6.69 -1.97 -1.84
C THR A 170 -6.51 -3.18 -0.93
N GLU A 171 -5.51 -3.20 -0.06
CA GLU A 171 -5.31 -4.31 0.89
C GLU A 171 -6.46 -4.45 1.90
N ALA A 172 -7.12 -3.34 2.25
CA ALA A 172 -8.29 -3.36 3.13
C ALA A 172 -9.56 -3.95 2.49
N GLY A 173 -9.53 -4.29 1.19
CA GLY A 173 -10.67 -4.89 0.48
C GLY A 173 -11.69 -3.88 -0.04
N VAL A 174 -11.31 -2.60 -0.21
CA VAL A 174 -12.24 -1.57 -0.71
C VAL A 174 -12.66 -1.87 -2.15
N SER A 175 -13.97 -1.82 -2.42
CA SER A 175 -14.53 -2.02 -3.76
C SER A 175 -14.19 -0.88 -4.73
N LEU A 176 -14.02 -1.18 -6.02
CA LEU A 176 -13.88 -0.17 -7.08
C LEU A 176 -15.08 0.78 -7.14
N ASP A 177 -16.27 0.29 -6.80
CA ASP A 177 -17.52 1.07 -6.80
C ASP A 177 -17.64 1.99 -5.57
N GLN A 178 -16.72 1.90 -4.61
CA GLN A 178 -16.76 2.72 -3.40
C GLN A 178 -16.71 4.22 -3.78
N PRO A 179 -17.70 5.02 -3.35
CA PRO A 179 -17.71 6.44 -3.62
C PRO A 179 -16.52 7.19 -3.00
N VAL A 180 -16.04 8.19 -3.74
CA VAL A 180 -15.00 9.12 -3.33
C VAL A 180 -15.54 10.54 -3.47
N PHE A 181 -15.66 11.24 -2.34
CA PHE A 181 -16.22 12.58 -2.28
C PHE A 181 -15.11 13.62 -2.10
N THR A 182 -14.73 14.21 -3.22
CA THR A 182 -13.76 15.32 -3.27
C THR A 182 -14.42 16.66 -2.87
N PRO A 183 -13.69 17.78 -2.75
CA PRO A 183 -14.28 19.07 -2.39
C PRO A 183 -15.45 19.50 -3.28
N THR A 184 -15.37 19.27 -4.60
CA THR A 184 -16.39 19.73 -5.55
C THR A 184 -17.11 18.59 -6.28
N ARG A 185 -16.52 17.39 -6.36
CA ARG A 185 -17.15 16.24 -7.05
C ARG A 185 -17.63 15.16 -6.08
N ARG A 186 -18.77 14.55 -6.43
CA ARG A 186 -19.49 13.52 -5.64
C ARG A 186 -19.78 12.24 -6.44
N ASP A 187 -19.34 12.19 -7.68
CA ASP A 187 -19.60 11.15 -8.68
C ASP A 187 -18.37 10.26 -8.96
N MET A 188 -17.29 10.44 -8.21
CA MET A 188 -16.04 9.69 -8.37
C MET A 188 -16.07 8.41 -7.52
N THR A 189 -15.27 7.42 -7.92
CA THR A 189 -15.10 6.16 -7.19
C THR A 189 -13.63 5.79 -7.02
N ILE A 190 -13.37 4.68 -6.31
CA ILE A 190 -12.03 4.09 -6.22
C ILE A 190 -11.51 3.62 -7.59
N ASN A 191 -12.39 3.26 -8.53
CA ASN A 191 -11.97 3.04 -9.91
C ASN A 191 -11.33 4.30 -10.52
N ASP A 192 -11.93 5.47 -10.34
CA ASP A 192 -11.38 6.73 -10.88
C ASP A 192 -10.02 7.08 -10.27
N VAL A 193 -9.81 6.72 -9.00
CA VAL A 193 -8.51 6.81 -8.31
C VAL A 193 -7.50 5.87 -8.96
N LEU A 194 -7.83 4.58 -9.08
CA LEU A 194 -6.92 3.57 -9.62
C LEU A 194 -6.53 3.87 -11.06
N GLN A 195 -7.49 4.27 -11.90
CA GLN A 195 -7.24 4.67 -13.27
C GLN A 195 -6.32 5.91 -13.33
N GLN A 196 -6.46 6.85 -12.38
CA GLN A 196 -5.55 7.99 -12.29
C GLN A 196 -4.14 7.56 -11.91
N ALA A 197 -3.98 6.69 -10.91
CA ALA A 197 -2.69 6.16 -10.49
C ALA A 197 -1.99 5.41 -11.64
N LEU A 198 -2.70 4.53 -12.35
CA LEU A 198 -2.17 3.79 -13.51
C LEU A 198 -1.71 4.72 -14.64
N ARG A 199 -2.41 5.83 -14.85
CA ARG A 199 -2.10 6.85 -15.87
C ARG A 199 -0.86 7.67 -15.53
N ASP A 200 -0.70 8.01 -14.26
CA ASP A 200 0.34 8.92 -13.76
C ASP A 200 1.63 8.19 -13.37
N PHE A 201 1.56 6.88 -13.14
CA PHE A 201 2.65 6.09 -12.57
C PHE A 201 3.96 6.20 -13.34
N ARG A 202 5.05 6.39 -12.60
CA ARG A 202 6.41 6.49 -13.13
C ARG A 202 7.34 5.45 -12.50
N PRO A 203 7.94 4.55 -13.30
CA PRO A 203 8.83 3.50 -12.78
C PRO A 203 10.10 4.00 -12.06
N ASP A 204 10.49 5.27 -12.23
CA ASP A 204 11.62 5.90 -11.55
C ASP A 204 11.28 6.45 -10.15
N GLU A 205 10.02 6.35 -9.72
CA GLU A 205 9.59 6.73 -8.37
C GLU A 205 10.39 6.01 -7.27
N ARG A 206 10.46 6.67 -6.10
CA ARG A 206 11.25 6.21 -4.96
C ARG A 206 10.60 5.03 -4.25
N GLU A 207 9.27 5.07 -4.08
CA GLU A 207 8.49 4.12 -3.28
C GLU A 207 7.51 3.35 -4.18
N VAL A 208 8.07 2.67 -5.18
CA VAL A 208 7.33 1.88 -6.18
C VAL A 208 6.59 0.69 -5.54
N GLU A 209 7.01 0.27 -4.33
CA GLU A 209 6.39 -0.78 -3.52
C GLU A 209 4.88 -0.59 -3.33
N TRP A 210 4.42 0.65 -3.11
CA TRP A 210 2.99 0.94 -2.93
C TRP A 210 2.19 0.72 -4.22
N SER A 211 2.71 1.24 -5.34
CA SER A 211 2.11 1.06 -6.66
C SER A 211 2.08 -0.42 -7.06
N ALA A 212 3.18 -1.14 -6.81
CA ALA A 212 3.28 -2.56 -7.11
C ALA A 212 2.21 -3.38 -6.38
N MET A 213 1.99 -3.10 -5.09
CA MET A 213 0.94 -3.77 -4.31
C MET A 213 -0.45 -3.43 -4.82
N ALA A 214 -0.77 -2.14 -4.96
CA ALA A 214 -2.07 -1.70 -5.43
C ALA A 214 -2.40 -2.27 -6.81
N PHE A 215 -1.48 -2.16 -7.77
CA PHE A 215 -1.72 -2.61 -9.14
C PHE A 215 -1.79 -4.13 -9.24
N GLY A 216 -0.94 -4.86 -8.51
CA GLY A 216 -0.93 -6.32 -8.52
C GLY A 216 -2.30 -6.90 -8.15
N LEU A 217 -2.89 -6.41 -7.05
CA LEU A 217 -4.16 -6.91 -6.53
C LEU A 217 -5.36 -6.58 -7.44
N TRP A 218 -5.23 -5.60 -8.33
CA TRP A 218 -6.29 -5.20 -9.25
C TRP A 218 -6.11 -5.70 -10.68
N LEU A 219 -4.88 -5.86 -11.16
CA LEU A 219 -4.63 -6.15 -12.57
C LEU A 219 -4.36 -7.63 -12.86
N ALA A 220 -3.81 -8.40 -11.92
CA ALA A 220 -3.52 -9.82 -12.17
C ALA A 220 -4.76 -10.56 -12.72
N PRO A 221 -4.66 -11.43 -13.74
CA PRO A 221 -3.44 -11.88 -14.40
C PRO A 221 -2.93 -10.96 -15.53
N ASP A 222 -3.61 -9.85 -15.84
CA ASP A 222 -3.13 -8.92 -16.88
C ASP A 222 -1.73 -8.42 -16.52
N ASN A 223 -0.83 -8.49 -17.48
CA ASN A 223 0.60 -8.27 -17.22
C ASN A 223 1.11 -6.90 -17.66
N HIS A 224 0.29 -6.05 -18.29
CA HIS A 224 0.72 -4.75 -18.78
C HIS A 224 -0.39 -3.70 -18.85
N TRP A 225 0.00 -2.43 -18.80
CA TRP A 225 -0.88 -1.29 -19.04
C TRP A 225 -0.13 -0.16 -19.74
N LYS A 226 -0.86 0.88 -20.15
CA LYS A 226 -0.28 2.08 -20.77
C LYS A 226 -0.54 3.31 -19.90
N THR A 227 0.48 4.14 -19.77
CA THR A 227 0.41 5.46 -19.12
C THR A 227 0.01 6.56 -20.11
N THR A 228 -0.24 7.77 -19.60
CA THR A 228 -0.61 8.95 -20.39
C THR A 228 0.45 9.36 -21.42
N ASN A 229 1.74 9.05 -21.18
CA ASN A 229 2.83 9.29 -22.13
C ASN A 229 3.05 8.16 -23.15
N HIS A 230 2.06 7.27 -23.33
CA HIS A 230 2.09 6.10 -24.22
C HIS A 230 3.16 5.05 -23.88
N ARG A 231 3.79 5.12 -22.71
CA ARG A 231 4.72 4.10 -22.24
C ARG A 231 3.93 2.85 -21.83
N GLN A 232 4.33 1.71 -22.37
CA GLN A 232 3.84 0.42 -21.89
C GLN A 232 4.64 -0.01 -20.67
N LEU A 233 3.93 -0.36 -19.60
CA LEU A 233 4.48 -0.84 -18.34
C LEU A 233 4.00 -2.27 -18.08
N ASN A 234 4.75 -3.02 -17.28
CA ASN A 234 4.44 -4.39 -16.92
C ASN A 234 5.00 -4.76 -15.54
N PHE A 235 4.57 -5.90 -15.01
CA PHE A 235 5.01 -6.36 -13.69
C PHE A 235 6.47 -6.82 -13.67
N ASP A 236 7.04 -7.25 -14.79
CA ASP A 236 8.48 -7.51 -14.89
C ASP A 236 9.32 -6.28 -14.57
N LEU A 237 8.90 -5.09 -15.06
CA LEU A 237 9.58 -3.84 -14.77
C LEU A 237 9.45 -3.45 -13.29
N LEU A 238 8.27 -3.61 -12.71
CA LEU A 238 8.03 -3.38 -11.29
C LEU A 238 8.89 -4.28 -10.42
N ALA A 239 8.90 -5.59 -10.67
CA ALA A 239 9.72 -6.56 -9.96
C ALA A 239 11.21 -6.24 -10.06
N LYS A 240 11.72 -5.91 -11.26
CA LYS A 240 13.10 -5.44 -11.44
C LYS A 240 13.40 -4.19 -10.62
N ARG A 241 12.46 -3.24 -10.55
CA ARG A 241 12.65 -2.00 -9.79
C ARG A 241 12.71 -2.27 -8.29
N LEU A 242 11.84 -3.12 -7.77
CA LEU A 242 11.82 -3.54 -6.37
C LEU A 242 13.13 -4.24 -5.97
N MET A 243 13.62 -5.18 -6.79
CA MET A 243 14.87 -5.90 -6.54
C MET A 243 16.13 -5.02 -6.63
N ARG A 244 16.13 -4.00 -7.50
CA ARG A 244 17.29 -3.09 -7.69
C ARG A 244 17.36 -1.97 -6.65
N GLY A 245 16.24 -1.64 -6.01
CA GLY A 245 16.20 -0.55 -5.05
C GLY A 245 17.06 -0.89 -3.84
N ASP A 246 17.98 0.01 -3.47
CA ASP A 246 18.77 -0.15 -2.24
C ASP A 246 17.81 -0.21 -1.04
N GLN A 247 17.91 -1.32 -0.29
CA GLN A 247 17.07 -1.64 0.85
C GLN A 247 17.15 -0.54 1.92
N LYS A 248 18.30 0.12 2.08
CA LYS A 248 18.47 1.25 3.02
C LYS A 248 17.58 2.44 2.69
N PHE A 249 17.25 2.66 1.42
CA PHE A 249 16.47 3.81 0.96
C PHE A 249 15.00 3.49 0.69
N GLY A 250 14.58 2.24 0.86
CA GLY A 250 13.18 1.82 0.73
C GLY A 250 12.36 2.15 1.99
N VAL A 251 11.03 2.17 1.83
CA VAL A 251 10.10 2.41 2.95
C VAL A 251 10.26 1.32 4.00
N CYS A 252 10.14 1.68 5.28
CA CYS A 252 10.28 0.77 6.41
C CYS A 252 11.56 -0.07 6.34
N SER A 253 12.69 0.58 6.05
CA SER A 253 14.00 -0.10 5.94
C SER A 253 14.05 -1.13 4.79
N GLY A 254 13.31 -0.87 3.72
CA GLY A 254 13.26 -1.69 2.50
C GLY A 254 12.40 -2.94 2.62
N THR A 255 11.78 -3.20 3.76
CA THR A 255 10.98 -4.41 3.98
C THR A 255 9.66 -4.39 3.20
N HIS A 256 9.07 -3.22 2.92
CA HIS A 256 7.93 -3.11 2.02
C HIS A 256 8.22 -3.67 0.64
N ARG A 257 9.42 -3.47 0.10
CA ARG A 257 9.80 -4.03 -1.21
C ARG A 257 9.83 -5.55 -1.20
N VAL A 258 10.25 -6.15 -0.08
CA VAL A 258 10.24 -7.60 0.10
C VAL A 258 8.81 -8.11 0.13
N TYR A 259 7.94 -7.45 0.90
CA TYR A 259 6.52 -7.79 0.95
C TYR A 259 5.85 -7.66 -0.42
N SER A 260 6.05 -6.55 -1.13
CA SER A 260 5.50 -6.36 -2.48
C SER A 260 6.01 -7.41 -3.47
N LEU A 261 7.29 -7.80 -3.42
CA LEU A 261 7.83 -8.86 -4.27
C LEU A 261 7.19 -10.21 -3.97
N MET A 262 7.05 -10.57 -2.70
CA MET A 262 6.38 -11.80 -2.29
C MET A 262 4.91 -11.80 -2.74
N LEU A 263 4.21 -10.68 -2.58
CA LEU A 263 2.84 -10.50 -3.02
C LEU A 263 2.70 -10.71 -4.53
N LEU A 264 3.55 -10.07 -5.34
CA LEU A 264 3.52 -10.24 -6.80
C LEU A 264 3.83 -11.69 -7.22
N TRP A 265 4.76 -12.35 -6.53
CA TRP A 265 5.08 -13.75 -6.79
C TRP A 265 3.89 -14.66 -6.46
N ARG A 266 3.25 -14.47 -5.29
CA ARG A 266 2.03 -15.21 -4.89
C ARG A 266 0.86 -14.97 -5.84
N LEU A 267 0.62 -13.71 -6.24
CA LEU A 267 -0.42 -13.36 -7.21
C LEU A 267 -0.18 -14.07 -8.55
N ASN A 268 1.07 -14.10 -9.01
CA ASN A 268 1.44 -14.82 -10.23
C ASN A 268 1.21 -16.33 -10.09
N ASP A 269 1.63 -16.93 -8.98
CA ASP A 269 1.47 -18.37 -8.72
C ASP A 269 0.00 -18.79 -8.65
N GLU A 270 -0.83 -18.03 -7.92
CA GLU A 270 -2.24 -18.37 -7.68
C GLU A 270 -3.18 -18.05 -8.85
N ASN A 271 -2.81 -17.11 -9.73
CA ASN A 271 -3.68 -16.63 -10.80
C ASN A 271 -3.17 -16.96 -12.21
N SER A 272 -2.10 -17.78 -12.31
CA SER A 272 -1.65 -18.30 -13.61
C SER A 272 -2.23 -19.70 -13.84
N ASP A 273 -2.87 -19.89 -14.99
CA ASP A 273 -3.40 -21.19 -15.40
C ASP A 273 -3.30 -21.34 -16.93
N SER A 274 -3.83 -22.44 -17.48
CA SER A 274 -3.79 -22.70 -18.93
C SER A 274 -4.55 -21.66 -19.78
N ASN A 275 -5.47 -20.91 -19.19
CA ASN A 275 -6.28 -19.87 -19.85
C ASN A 275 -5.79 -18.45 -19.51
N HIS A 276 -5.00 -18.28 -18.46
CA HIS A 276 -4.49 -17.00 -17.98
C HIS A 276 -2.96 -17.02 -17.92
N PRO A 277 -2.27 -16.38 -18.87
CA PRO A 277 -0.81 -16.35 -18.85
C PRO A 277 -0.30 -15.66 -17.58
N PRO A 278 0.90 -16.03 -17.10
CA PRO A 278 1.44 -15.48 -15.87
C PRO A 278 1.70 -13.98 -15.99
N MET A 279 1.45 -13.28 -14.88
CA MET A 279 1.67 -11.85 -14.71
C MET A 279 3.17 -11.49 -14.84
N LEU A 280 4.04 -12.36 -14.37
CA LEU A 280 5.50 -12.29 -14.48
C LEU A 280 5.97 -13.23 -15.60
N SER A 281 6.97 -12.82 -16.37
CA SER A 281 7.61 -13.77 -17.29
C SER A 281 8.31 -14.90 -16.51
N PRO A 282 8.46 -16.11 -17.07
CA PRO A 282 9.13 -17.21 -16.37
C PRO A 282 10.53 -16.84 -15.84
N ALA A 283 11.33 -16.15 -16.66
CA ALA A 283 12.64 -15.65 -16.24
C ALA A 283 12.56 -14.62 -15.10
N MET A 284 11.50 -13.82 -15.04
CA MET A 284 11.27 -12.89 -13.93
C MET A 284 10.82 -13.62 -12.67
N GLN A 285 9.96 -14.62 -12.80
CA GLN A 285 9.53 -15.45 -11.67
C GLN A 285 10.74 -16.09 -10.98
N ASP A 286 11.65 -16.68 -11.77
CA ASP A 286 12.90 -17.27 -11.27
C ASP A 286 13.79 -16.21 -10.59
N ALA A 287 13.94 -15.03 -11.21
CA ALA A 287 14.74 -13.95 -10.66
C ALA A 287 14.19 -13.41 -9.33
N VAL A 288 12.86 -13.26 -9.23
CA VAL A 288 12.18 -12.84 -8.00
C VAL A 288 12.37 -13.89 -6.91
N TYR A 289 12.18 -15.16 -7.22
CA TYR A 289 12.35 -16.24 -6.25
C TYR A 289 13.80 -16.29 -5.71
N ALA A 290 14.80 -16.25 -6.60
CA ALA A 290 16.21 -16.22 -6.21
C ALA A 290 16.56 -14.98 -5.36
N HIS A 291 15.93 -13.82 -5.63
CA HIS A 291 16.11 -12.63 -4.81
C HIS A 291 15.53 -12.81 -3.40
N LEU A 292 14.35 -13.41 -3.28
CA LEU A 292 13.72 -13.73 -2.01
C LEU A 292 14.54 -14.76 -1.21
N GLU A 293 15.16 -15.74 -1.87
CA GLU A 293 16.13 -16.66 -1.24
C GLU A 293 17.35 -15.91 -0.67
N SER A 294 17.89 -14.94 -1.43
CA SER A 294 18.98 -14.11 -0.92
C SER A 294 18.56 -13.28 0.29
N ILE A 295 17.31 -12.81 0.34
CA ILE A 295 16.76 -12.12 1.51
C ILE A 295 16.63 -13.06 2.70
N ARG A 296 16.07 -14.26 2.51
CA ARG A 296 16.02 -15.33 3.54
C ARG A 296 17.40 -15.54 4.16
N ASP A 297 18.41 -15.68 3.31
CA ASP A 297 19.78 -15.97 3.76
C ASP A 297 20.39 -14.81 4.56
N LYS A 298 20.09 -13.55 4.17
CA LYS A 298 20.49 -12.36 4.95
C LYS A 298 19.81 -12.30 6.31
N ILE A 299 18.49 -12.48 6.37
CA ILE A 299 17.73 -12.36 7.63
C ILE A 299 18.07 -13.48 8.61
N LYS A 300 18.44 -14.66 8.09
CA LYS A 300 18.91 -15.80 8.90
C LYS A 300 20.14 -15.43 9.74
N VAL A 301 21.02 -14.59 9.22
CA VAL A 301 22.28 -14.21 9.88
C VAL A 301 22.26 -12.80 10.49
N SER A 302 21.18 -12.03 10.31
CA SER A 302 21.03 -10.67 10.86
C SER A 302 20.09 -10.57 12.07
N GLN A 303 19.52 -11.69 12.55
CA GLN A 303 18.67 -11.68 13.73
C GLN A 303 19.49 -11.52 15.02
N PHE A 304 19.06 -10.62 15.90
CA PHE A 304 19.70 -10.39 17.19
C PHE A 304 19.40 -11.51 18.21
N ALA A 305 20.18 -11.54 19.28
CA ALA A 305 20.12 -12.57 20.31
C ALA A 305 18.81 -12.61 21.10
N ASP A 306 17.98 -11.57 21.05
CA ASP A 306 16.65 -11.49 21.65
C ASP A 306 15.52 -11.79 20.66
N GLY A 307 15.80 -11.85 19.35
CA GLY A 307 14.87 -12.24 18.28
C GLY A 307 14.52 -11.15 17.27
N HIS A 308 14.88 -9.90 17.50
CA HIS A 308 14.51 -8.81 16.58
C HIS A 308 15.44 -8.72 15.37
N TRP A 309 14.96 -8.03 14.34
CA TRP A 309 15.77 -7.50 13.24
C TRP A 309 15.83 -5.97 13.32
N SER A 310 17.00 -5.40 13.06
CA SER A 310 17.24 -3.95 13.01
C SER A 310 16.93 -3.35 11.63
N SER A 311 17.03 -2.03 11.49
CA SER A 311 16.80 -1.37 10.19
C SER A 311 17.90 -1.67 9.16
N ASP A 312 19.06 -2.17 9.59
CA ASP A 312 20.18 -2.54 8.73
C ASP A 312 20.30 -4.05 8.47
N TRP A 313 19.20 -4.79 8.66
CA TRP A 313 19.08 -6.25 8.39
C TRP A 313 19.67 -6.69 7.04
N SER A 314 19.65 -5.80 6.04
CA SER A 314 20.17 -6.02 4.68
C SER A 314 21.67 -6.29 4.62
N ARG A 315 22.42 -5.89 5.65
CA ARG A 315 23.86 -6.14 5.82
C ARG A 315 24.18 -7.58 6.24
N GLY A 316 23.17 -8.40 6.49
CA GLY A 316 23.36 -9.78 6.93
C GLY A 316 24.10 -9.84 8.26
N ALA A 317 25.14 -10.68 8.36
CA ALA A 317 25.88 -10.90 9.60
C ALA A 317 26.49 -9.61 10.20
N ASP A 318 26.78 -8.61 9.36
CA ASP A 318 27.37 -7.35 9.81
C ASP A 318 26.39 -6.48 10.59
N ALA A 319 25.07 -6.66 10.41
CA ALA A 319 24.05 -5.98 11.21
C ALA A 319 24.16 -6.34 12.70
N VAL A 320 24.55 -7.59 13.00
CA VAL A 320 24.73 -8.07 14.38
C VAL A 320 26.14 -7.83 14.88
N LYS A 321 27.16 -7.98 14.02
CA LYS A 321 28.57 -7.77 14.40
C LYS A 321 28.92 -6.31 14.64
N THR A 322 28.32 -5.40 13.87
CA THR A 322 28.54 -3.96 13.95
C THR A 322 27.18 -3.26 13.93
N PRO A 323 26.43 -3.38 15.04
CA PRO A 323 25.07 -2.88 15.12
C PRO A 323 25.07 -1.36 15.04
N ILE A 324 24.04 -0.83 14.38
CA ILE A 324 23.75 0.61 14.41
C ILE A 324 22.84 0.93 15.60
N GLU A 325 22.91 2.16 16.07
CA GLU A 325 21.93 2.68 17.02
C GLU A 325 20.64 3.03 16.26
N ASP A 326 19.57 2.32 16.59
CA ASP A 326 18.26 2.49 15.96
C ASP A 326 17.21 2.79 17.02
N ASP A 327 16.31 3.72 16.68
CA ASP A 327 15.08 3.87 17.43
C ASP A 327 14.29 2.55 17.43
N GLU A 328 13.74 2.18 18.59
CA GLU A 328 13.01 0.93 18.79
C GLU A 328 11.90 0.71 17.75
N TYR A 329 11.20 1.77 17.32
CA TYR A 329 10.13 1.64 16.33
C TYR A 329 10.64 1.09 14.98
N LYS A 330 11.92 1.31 14.65
CA LYS A 330 12.55 0.77 13.44
C LYS A 330 12.79 -0.75 13.56
N GLN A 331 13.10 -1.23 14.76
CA GLN A 331 13.24 -2.65 15.05
C GLN A 331 11.87 -3.35 15.03
N VAL A 332 10.85 -2.69 15.58
CA VAL A 332 9.46 -3.15 15.55
C VAL A 332 8.98 -3.30 14.10
N ILE A 333 9.15 -2.27 13.27
CA ILE A 333 8.67 -2.33 11.88
C ILE A 333 9.43 -3.33 11.03
N ALA A 334 10.76 -3.44 11.18
CA ALA A 334 11.55 -4.44 10.47
C ALA A 334 11.13 -5.86 10.87
N THR A 335 11.00 -6.13 12.17
CA THR A 335 10.58 -7.44 12.68
C THR A 335 9.15 -7.78 12.27
N GLY A 336 8.23 -6.82 12.36
CA GLY A 336 6.83 -6.98 11.95
C GLY A 336 6.70 -7.32 10.47
N HIS A 337 7.39 -6.60 9.58
CA HIS A 337 7.34 -6.90 8.16
C HIS A 337 8.00 -8.22 7.78
N HIS A 338 9.10 -8.62 8.43
CA HIS A 338 9.69 -9.94 8.20
C HIS A 338 8.67 -11.04 8.53
N LEU A 339 7.97 -10.93 9.66
CA LEU A 339 6.89 -11.87 9.99
C LEU A 339 5.72 -11.80 8.99
N GLU A 340 5.38 -10.61 8.50
CA GLU A 340 4.28 -10.39 7.55
C GLU A 340 4.51 -11.09 6.21
N TRP A 341 5.66 -10.85 5.55
CA TRP A 341 5.91 -11.49 4.25
C TRP A 341 6.20 -12.99 4.39
N LEU A 342 6.81 -13.43 5.50
CA LEU A 342 7.04 -14.85 5.75
C LEU A 342 5.73 -15.64 5.91
N ALA A 343 4.67 -15.02 6.46
CA ALA A 343 3.38 -15.67 6.63
C ALA A 343 2.69 -16.03 5.28
N ILE A 344 3.03 -15.30 4.22
CA ILE A 344 2.58 -15.56 2.85
C ILE A 344 3.70 -16.16 1.97
N ALA A 345 4.87 -16.45 2.52
CA ALA A 345 5.96 -17.08 1.78
C ALA A 345 5.86 -18.61 1.87
N PRO A 346 6.21 -19.35 0.80
CA PRO A 346 6.42 -20.80 0.91
C PRO A 346 7.54 -21.12 1.91
N LYS A 347 7.50 -22.32 2.49
CA LYS A 347 8.33 -22.71 3.64
C LYS A 347 9.83 -22.72 3.30
N GLU A 348 10.17 -22.96 2.05
CA GLU A 348 11.52 -22.96 1.51
C GLU A 348 12.18 -21.57 1.60
N LEU A 349 11.38 -20.51 1.67
CA LEU A 349 11.84 -19.12 1.84
C LEU A 349 11.93 -18.69 3.30
N HIS A 350 11.68 -19.60 4.25
CA HIS A 350 11.75 -19.28 5.68
C HIS A 350 13.18 -19.39 6.22
N PRO A 351 13.58 -18.52 7.18
CA PRO A 351 14.68 -18.84 8.06
C PRO A 351 14.31 -20.06 8.94
N PRO A 352 15.28 -20.66 9.66
CA PRO A 352 14.97 -21.71 10.64
C PRO A 352 13.79 -21.33 11.55
N HIS A 353 12.81 -22.22 11.68
CA HIS A 353 11.53 -21.93 12.34
C HIS A 353 11.67 -21.35 13.76
N HIS A 354 12.68 -21.78 14.52
CA HIS A 354 12.95 -21.22 15.85
C HIS A 354 13.28 -19.71 15.82
N GLN A 355 13.84 -19.18 14.73
CA GLN A 355 14.07 -17.73 14.57
C GLN A 355 12.75 -16.98 14.37
N ILE A 356 11.78 -17.57 13.67
CA ILE A 356 10.43 -17.01 13.51
C ILE A 356 9.73 -16.93 14.87
N ILE A 357 9.75 -18.03 15.64
CA ILE A 357 9.20 -18.06 17.00
C ILE A 357 9.84 -16.98 17.88
N LYS A 358 11.16 -16.82 17.79
CA LYS A 358 11.90 -15.85 18.60
C LYS A 358 11.53 -14.41 18.26
N ALA A 359 11.40 -14.11 16.96
CA ALA A 359 10.94 -12.81 16.49
C ALA A 359 9.51 -12.50 16.96
N ALA A 360 8.61 -13.48 16.86
CA ALA A 360 7.24 -13.33 17.32
C ALA A 360 7.17 -13.09 18.83
N LYS A 361 7.91 -13.87 19.64
CA LYS A 361 8.00 -13.66 21.09
C LYS A 361 8.51 -12.27 21.46
N TRP A 362 9.56 -11.80 20.77
CA TRP A 362 10.09 -10.46 20.99
C TRP A 362 9.04 -9.38 20.68
N ILE A 363 8.37 -9.47 19.53
CA ILE A 363 7.45 -8.42 19.09
C ILE A 363 6.12 -8.41 19.86
N ILE A 364 5.64 -9.59 20.29
CA ILE A 364 4.50 -9.74 21.20
C ILE A 364 4.83 -9.02 22.50
N LYS A 365 5.95 -9.38 23.14
CA LYS A 365 6.40 -8.77 24.40
C LYS A 365 6.57 -7.25 24.26
N ASN A 366 7.26 -6.80 23.22
CA ASN A 366 7.47 -5.37 22.97
C ASN A 366 6.14 -4.60 22.86
N THR A 367 5.16 -5.17 22.16
CA THR A 367 3.86 -4.54 21.94
C THR A 367 2.99 -4.56 23.18
N THR A 368 2.90 -5.69 23.89
CA THR A 368 2.03 -5.82 25.06
C THR A 368 2.55 -5.07 26.29
N GLU A 369 3.87 -4.97 26.46
CA GLU A 369 4.50 -4.20 27.54
C GLU A 369 4.57 -2.69 27.24
N SER A 370 4.36 -2.27 25.98
CA SER A 370 4.35 -0.85 25.62
C SER A 370 3.09 -0.14 26.13
N SER A 371 3.25 1.11 26.58
CA SER A 371 2.13 1.94 26.98
C SER A 371 1.25 2.32 25.79
N ASP A 372 -0.03 2.57 26.02
CA ASP A 372 -0.97 2.93 24.95
C ASP A 372 -0.56 4.24 24.26
N GLU A 373 0.04 5.18 24.99
CA GLU A 373 0.61 6.42 24.44
C GLU A 373 1.75 6.13 23.45
N LYS A 374 2.65 5.21 23.81
CA LYS A 374 3.76 4.80 22.95
C LYS A 374 3.26 4.08 21.70
N ILE A 375 2.30 3.17 21.86
CA ILE A 375 1.64 2.51 20.72
C ILE A 375 1.01 3.55 19.82
N LEU A 376 0.26 4.51 20.35
CA LEU A 376 -0.40 5.56 19.56
C LEU A 376 0.61 6.45 18.82
N LYS A 377 1.71 6.85 19.46
CA LYS A 377 2.76 7.68 18.83
C LYS A 377 3.42 6.97 17.64
N SER A 378 3.54 5.65 17.75
CA SER A 378 4.17 4.76 16.77
C SER A 378 3.15 3.84 16.07
N TYR A 379 1.88 4.26 15.98
CA TYR A 379 0.77 3.38 15.60
C TYR A 379 1.01 2.70 14.25
N THR A 380 1.44 3.48 13.27
CA THR A 380 1.84 3.03 11.94
C THR A 380 2.75 1.80 11.99
N PHE A 381 3.68 1.72 12.94
CA PHE A 381 4.61 0.61 13.03
C PHE A 381 4.01 -0.60 13.74
N TYR A 382 3.27 -0.37 14.83
CA TYR A 382 2.65 -1.44 15.61
C TYR A 382 1.46 -2.11 14.89
N SER A 383 0.76 -1.41 14.00
CA SER A 383 -0.32 -2.02 13.21
C SER A 383 0.16 -3.16 12.30
N HIS A 384 1.40 -3.11 11.80
CA HIS A 384 2.00 -4.22 11.04
C HIS A 384 2.20 -5.46 11.92
N VAL A 385 2.48 -5.27 13.21
CA VAL A 385 2.67 -6.39 14.15
C VAL A 385 1.40 -7.20 14.29
N GLY A 386 0.28 -6.54 14.55
CA GLY A 386 -1.01 -7.22 14.69
C GLY A 386 -1.45 -7.90 13.39
N ASN A 387 -1.21 -7.26 12.24
CA ASN A 387 -1.47 -7.89 10.94
C ASN A 387 -0.61 -9.13 10.72
N ALA A 388 0.71 -9.02 10.90
CA ALA A 388 1.65 -10.12 10.73
C ALA A 388 1.29 -11.33 11.60
N LEU A 389 1.02 -11.11 12.89
CA LEU A 389 0.68 -12.20 13.82
C LEU A 389 -0.69 -12.83 13.50
N ALA A 390 -1.66 -12.05 13.02
CA ALA A 390 -2.93 -12.61 12.56
C ALA A 390 -2.72 -13.54 11.34
N LEU A 391 -1.85 -13.17 10.40
CA LEU A 391 -1.52 -14.01 9.25
C LEU A 391 -0.92 -15.36 9.69
N TRP A 392 -0.11 -15.40 10.75
CA TRP A 392 0.41 -16.65 11.33
C TRP A 392 -0.65 -17.53 12.01
N ARG A 393 -1.87 -17.01 12.22
CA ARG A 393 -3.06 -17.74 12.68
C ARG A 393 -4.05 -18.04 11.55
N ASN A 394 -3.62 -17.94 10.31
CA ASN A 394 -4.44 -18.11 9.11
C ASN A 394 -5.73 -17.28 9.15
N THR A 395 -5.59 -16.01 9.53
CA THR A 395 -6.72 -15.09 9.68
C THR A 395 -6.26 -13.65 9.46
N HIS A 396 -7.21 -12.72 9.52
CA HIS A 396 -6.97 -11.29 9.52
C HIS A 396 -7.44 -10.67 10.84
N PRO A 397 -6.87 -9.51 11.26
CA PRO A 397 -7.21 -8.88 12.54
C PRO A 397 -8.71 -8.71 12.78
N SER A 398 -9.50 -8.19 11.82
CA SER A 398 -10.95 -8.02 12.00
C SER A 398 -11.70 -9.34 12.17
N LYS A 399 -11.38 -10.35 11.37
CA LYS A 399 -12.02 -11.67 11.43
C LYS A 399 -11.73 -12.36 12.77
N PHE A 400 -10.46 -12.34 13.21
CA PHE A 400 -10.06 -12.86 14.51
C PHE A 400 -10.78 -12.13 15.65
N TRP A 401 -10.70 -10.80 15.64
CA TRP A 401 -11.22 -9.97 16.73
C TRP A 401 -12.73 -10.08 16.88
N LYS A 402 -13.47 -10.14 15.76
CA LYS A 402 -14.92 -10.35 15.77
C LYS A 402 -15.31 -11.64 16.48
N SER A 403 -14.60 -12.74 16.20
CA SER A 403 -14.79 -14.02 16.90
C SER A 403 -14.38 -13.94 18.37
N TRP A 404 -13.25 -13.30 18.67
CA TRP A 404 -12.75 -13.12 20.04
C TRP A 404 -13.75 -12.37 20.93
N GLN A 405 -14.35 -11.29 20.42
CA GLN A 405 -15.32 -10.47 21.15
C GLN A 405 -16.66 -11.15 21.44
N GLN A 406 -17.00 -12.23 20.72
CA GLN A 406 -18.18 -13.03 21.04
C GLN A 406 -17.99 -13.81 22.36
N GLN A 407 -16.75 -14.22 22.63
CA GLN A 407 -16.37 -14.96 23.84
C GLN A 407 -15.91 -14.01 24.97
N HIS A 408 -15.40 -12.83 24.60
CA HIS A 408 -14.88 -11.81 25.51
C HIS A 408 -15.60 -10.47 25.28
N PRO A 409 -16.91 -10.38 25.61
CA PRO A 409 -17.69 -9.19 25.34
C PRO A 409 -17.15 -7.98 26.10
N PHE A 410 -17.17 -6.83 25.44
CA PHE A 410 -16.79 -5.55 26.02
C PHE A 410 -17.67 -5.22 27.22
N GLN A 411 -17.04 -4.99 28.36
CA GLN A 411 -17.69 -4.51 29.56
C GLN A 411 -17.29 -3.06 29.76
N LYS A 412 -18.26 -2.14 29.63
CA LYS A 412 -18.03 -0.73 29.94
C LYS A 412 -17.65 -0.63 31.42
N ALA A 413 -16.50 -0.04 31.73
CA ALA A 413 -16.11 0.19 33.11
C ALA A 413 -17.21 0.97 33.82
N VAL A 414 -17.85 0.35 34.82
CA VAL A 414 -18.81 1.03 35.68
C VAL A 414 -18.03 2.09 36.44
N SER A 415 -18.29 3.36 36.14
CA SER A 415 -17.70 4.48 36.88
C SER A 415 -17.95 4.27 38.37
N LYS A 416 -16.89 4.11 39.17
CA LYS A 416 -17.01 4.10 40.63
C LYS A 416 -17.76 5.38 41.05
N PRO A 417 -18.82 5.30 41.88
CA PRO A 417 -19.46 6.50 42.39
C PRO A 417 -18.39 7.36 43.07
N GLN A 418 -18.31 8.63 42.69
CA GLN A 418 -17.46 9.59 43.36
C GLN A 418 -17.83 9.57 44.84
N THR A 419 -16.94 9.08 45.70
CA THR A 419 -17.05 9.29 47.13
C THR A 419 -16.94 10.78 47.37
N ILE A 420 -18.09 11.41 47.62
CA ILE A 420 -18.18 12.76 48.15
C ILE A 420 -17.47 12.72 49.50
N VAL A 421 -16.27 13.28 49.53
CA VAL A 421 -15.55 13.52 50.79
C VAL A 421 -16.25 14.72 51.44
N PRO A 422 -16.90 14.55 52.61
CA PRO A 422 -17.49 15.69 53.30
C PRO A 422 -16.37 16.65 53.74
N PRO A 423 -16.64 17.98 53.75
CA PRO A 423 -15.65 18.97 54.16
C PRO A 423 -15.20 18.70 55.60
N ALA A 424 -13.88 18.77 55.82
CA ALA A 424 -13.27 18.61 57.13
C ALA A 424 -13.69 19.76 58.08
N PRO A 425 -13.76 19.50 59.40
CA PRO A 425 -14.32 20.41 60.40
C PRO A 425 -13.53 21.69 60.62
#